data_AF-A0AAD7S1P0-F1
#
_entry.id   AF-A0AAD7S1P0-F1
#
_cell.length_a   1.000
_cell.length_b   1.000
_cell.length_c   1.000
_cell.angle_alpha   90.00
_cell.angle_beta   90.00
_cell.angle_gamma   90.00
#
_symmetry.space_group_name_H-M   'P 1'
#
loop_
_entity.id
_entity.type
_entity.pdbx_description
1 polymer ?
#
loop_
_entity_poly.entity_id
_entity_poly.type
_entity_poly.pdbx_seq_one_letter_code
_entity_poly.pdbx_strand_id
1 'polypeptide(L)'
;MAKTFSIRRQEVVNQAPPVNDFQDRWPALFDAAQINEEFRRITTVNLETTFMAKLDQYTLKIMSLVSSRGGAAKVNIQRIMNMLPEDYSVEKRREVAIHGLVVYLREKEDDLFKEQLDGGDITNEVMKIVVTRGAITSDPASARIVIEGTEVLDDLDVPRACALLMGLIYALNLSYPKELKNAFEVFQKIFLELDGLRASPKTRLAQKEAELRKAAENQASEAEQLRCRVEQVESILTENDALRTNLAVLERIQTVKTQEMNVLRDQTMALNVELQQRQTEQEKLLAQRDDVSSQLQEVNRANNRLLEQLTELGQEKDKLQQELEETRKTAEKCALEHQEQVQKLQLEQTAQLQGKMAEIEAQQRATENSFPKY
;
A
#
# COMPACT_ATOMS: atom_id res chain seq x y z
N MET A 1 -61.73 -17.21 -1.58
CA MET A 1 -60.87 -17.39 -2.77
C MET A 1 -59.77 -16.33 -2.96
N ALA A 2 -59.80 -15.17 -2.27
CA ALA A 2 -58.70 -14.20 -2.33
C ALA A 2 -57.39 -14.70 -1.65
N LYS A 3 -57.51 -15.51 -0.60
CA LYS A 3 -56.36 -16.05 0.18
C LYS A 3 -55.45 -17.00 -0.61
N THR A 4 -55.93 -17.56 -1.73
CA THR A 4 -55.21 -18.55 -2.54
C THR A 4 -54.55 -17.97 -3.79
N PHE A 5 -54.79 -16.68 -4.09
CA PHE A 5 -54.19 -15.99 -5.25
C PHE A 5 -52.66 -16.07 -5.24
N SER A 6 -52.03 -15.69 -4.12
CA SER A 6 -50.58 -15.66 -4.00
C SER A 6 -49.95 -17.04 -4.18
N ILE A 7 -50.58 -18.09 -3.62
CA ILE A 7 -50.10 -19.48 -3.71
C ILE A 7 -50.21 -19.98 -5.15
N ARG A 8 -51.38 -19.81 -5.78
CA ARG A 8 -51.57 -20.14 -7.20
C ARG A 8 -50.58 -19.41 -8.11
N ARG A 9 -50.34 -18.12 -7.86
CA ARG A 9 -49.44 -17.34 -8.69
C ARG A 9 -47.98 -17.75 -8.51
N GLN A 10 -47.56 -18.08 -7.30
CA GLN A 10 -46.23 -18.61 -7.03
C GLN A 10 -46.01 -19.94 -7.75
N GLU A 11 -47.01 -20.81 -7.74
CA GLU A 11 -46.98 -22.11 -8.42
C GLU A 11 -46.90 -21.95 -9.95
N VAL A 12 -47.77 -21.13 -10.54
CA VAL A 12 -47.79 -20.83 -11.98
C VAL A 12 -46.47 -20.22 -12.46
N VAL A 13 -45.87 -19.32 -11.66
CA VAL A 13 -44.64 -18.61 -12.05
C VAL A 13 -43.39 -19.48 -11.85
N ASN A 14 -43.32 -20.25 -10.76
CA ASN A 14 -42.10 -20.99 -10.41
C ASN A 14 -42.06 -22.42 -10.96
N GLN A 15 -43.21 -23.08 -11.06
CA GLN A 15 -43.29 -24.50 -11.42
C GLN A 15 -43.79 -24.71 -12.85
N ALA A 16 -44.53 -23.74 -13.41
CA ALA A 16 -45.13 -23.81 -14.75
C ALA A 16 -45.75 -25.20 -15.06
N PRO A 17 -46.68 -25.68 -14.21
CA PRO A 17 -47.24 -27.02 -14.37
C PRO A 17 -48.11 -27.13 -15.64
N PRO A 18 -48.28 -28.35 -16.19
CA PRO A 18 -49.24 -28.61 -17.27
C PRO A 18 -50.65 -28.15 -16.88
N VAL A 19 -51.44 -27.68 -17.86
CA VAL A 19 -52.78 -27.14 -17.60
C VAL A 19 -53.70 -28.16 -16.95
N ASN A 20 -53.65 -29.43 -17.38
CA ASN A 20 -54.44 -30.53 -16.80
C ASN A 20 -54.19 -30.69 -15.29
N ASP A 21 -52.92 -30.83 -14.89
CA ASP A 21 -52.53 -30.99 -13.49
C ASP A 21 -52.86 -29.75 -12.64
N PHE A 22 -52.86 -28.57 -13.26
CA PHE A 22 -53.23 -27.32 -12.59
C PHE A 22 -54.75 -27.20 -12.42
N GLN A 23 -55.53 -27.67 -13.40
CA GLN A 23 -56.99 -27.74 -13.35
C GLN A 23 -57.47 -28.71 -12.26
N ASP A 24 -56.84 -29.88 -12.13
CA ASP A 24 -57.16 -30.84 -11.06
C ASP A 24 -56.93 -30.25 -9.66
N ARG A 25 -55.88 -29.44 -9.48
CA ARG A 25 -55.55 -28.82 -8.19
C ARG A 25 -56.36 -27.57 -7.89
N TRP A 26 -56.67 -26.78 -8.91
CA TRP A 26 -57.38 -25.51 -8.78
C TRP A 26 -58.60 -25.42 -9.70
N PRO A 27 -59.57 -26.34 -9.62
CA PRO A 27 -60.69 -26.41 -10.56
C PRO A 27 -61.54 -25.13 -10.53
N ALA A 28 -61.67 -24.50 -9.37
CA ALA A 28 -62.39 -23.23 -9.23
C ALA A 28 -61.76 -22.08 -10.04
N LEU A 29 -60.48 -22.13 -10.40
CA LEU A 29 -59.87 -21.10 -11.25
C LEU A 29 -60.46 -21.13 -12.66
N PHE A 30 -60.90 -22.29 -13.13
CA PHE A 30 -61.45 -22.53 -14.47
C PHE A 30 -62.95 -22.23 -14.52
N ASP A 31 -63.42 -21.34 -13.64
CA ASP A 31 -64.75 -20.75 -13.68
C ASP A 31 -64.65 -19.32 -14.21
N ALA A 32 -65.60 -18.91 -15.07
CA ALA A 32 -65.59 -17.59 -15.70
C ALA A 32 -65.47 -16.46 -14.66
N ALA A 33 -66.16 -16.53 -13.53
CA ALA A 33 -66.09 -15.48 -12.51
C ALA A 33 -64.70 -15.41 -11.85
N GLN A 34 -64.06 -16.57 -11.61
CA GLN A 34 -62.70 -16.58 -11.06
C GLN A 34 -61.66 -16.09 -12.06
N ILE A 35 -61.79 -16.43 -13.34
CA ILE A 35 -60.89 -15.93 -14.40
C ILE A 35 -60.95 -14.41 -14.47
N ASN A 36 -62.15 -13.83 -14.44
CA ASN A 36 -62.33 -12.37 -14.41
C ASN A 36 -61.66 -11.73 -13.20
N GLU A 37 -61.86 -12.31 -12.01
CA GLU A 37 -61.27 -11.80 -10.77
C GLU A 37 -59.75 -11.88 -10.76
N GLU A 38 -59.19 -12.97 -11.28
CA GLU A 38 -57.75 -13.18 -11.38
C GLU A 38 -57.11 -12.24 -12.39
N PHE A 39 -57.74 -12.10 -13.56
CA PHE A 39 -57.34 -11.11 -14.55
C PHE A 39 -57.38 -9.70 -13.96
N ARG A 40 -58.48 -9.33 -13.29
CA ARG A 40 -58.64 -8.03 -12.65
C ARG A 40 -57.59 -7.76 -11.58
N ARG A 41 -57.17 -8.78 -10.82
CA ARG A 41 -56.07 -8.62 -9.85
C ARG A 41 -54.72 -8.39 -10.52
N ILE A 42 -54.49 -8.99 -11.69
CA ILE A 42 -53.22 -8.86 -12.43
C ILE A 42 -53.15 -7.54 -13.20
N THR A 43 -54.23 -7.15 -13.88
CA THR A 43 -54.24 -6.04 -14.85
C THR A 43 -55.00 -4.82 -14.37
N THR A 44 -55.77 -4.92 -13.27
CA THR A 44 -56.73 -3.92 -12.76
C THR A 44 -57.93 -3.63 -13.68
N VAL A 45 -58.02 -4.32 -14.82
CA VAL A 45 -59.10 -4.16 -15.82
C VAL A 45 -60.18 -5.21 -15.62
N ASN A 46 -61.44 -4.83 -15.83
CA ASN A 46 -62.57 -5.76 -15.81
C ASN A 46 -62.69 -6.46 -17.18
N LEU A 47 -62.24 -7.71 -17.26
CA LEU A 47 -61.98 -8.44 -18.51
C LEU A 47 -63.17 -8.47 -19.48
N GLU A 48 -64.24 -9.20 -19.16
CA GLU A 48 -65.35 -9.40 -20.09
C GLU A 48 -66.06 -8.07 -20.43
N THR A 49 -66.28 -7.22 -19.42
CA THR A 49 -66.99 -5.95 -19.63
C THR A 49 -66.22 -4.98 -20.53
N THR A 50 -64.91 -4.81 -20.31
CA THR A 50 -64.07 -3.93 -21.13
C THR A 50 -63.89 -4.51 -22.53
N PHE A 51 -63.62 -5.82 -22.65
CA PHE A 51 -63.42 -6.47 -23.94
C PHE A 51 -64.66 -6.34 -24.82
N MET A 52 -65.85 -6.65 -24.30
CA MET A 52 -67.10 -6.57 -25.05
C MET A 52 -67.44 -5.13 -25.45
N ALA A 53 -67.28 -4.17 -24.53
CA ALA A 53 -67.56 -2.77 -24.82
C ALA A 53 -66.66 -2.22 -25.94
N LYS A 54 -65.37 -2.55 -25.92
CA LYS A 54 -64.42 -2.14 -26.96
C LYS A 54 -64.67 -2.87 -28.26
N LEU A 55 -64.96 -4.16 -28.20
CA LEU A 55 -65.29 -4.94 -29.39
C LEU A 55 -66.51 -4.33 -30.10
N ASP A 56 -67.58 -3.99 -29.38
CA ASP A 56 -68.75 -3.31 -29.96
C ASP A 56 -68.40 -1.97 -30.59
N GLN A 57 -67.60 -1.15 -29.89
CA GLN A 57 -67.16 0.15 -30.37
C GLN A 57 -66.38 0.06 -31.69
N TYR A 58 -65.57 -0.98 -31.86
CA TYR A 58 -64.71 -1.15 -33.03
C TYR A 58 -65.29 -2.08 -34.10
N THR A 59 -66.35 -2.84 -33.81
CA THR A 59 -66.93 -3.86 -34.71
C THR A 59 -67.19 -3.30 -36.11
N LEU A 60 -67.89 -2.17 -36.24
CA LEU A 60 -68.20 -1.58 -37.55
C LEU A 60 -66.93 -1.13 -38.31
N LYS A 61 -65.94 -0.59 -37.59
CA LYS A 61 -64.65 -0.19 -38.18
C LYS A 61 -63.88 -1.41 -38.66
N ILE A 62 -63.80 -2.47 -37.84
CA ILE A 62 -63.15 -3.72 -38.20
C ILE A 62 -63.81 -4.31 -39.44
N MET A 63 -65.15 -4.41 -39.47
CA MET A 63 -65.88 -4.91 -40.64
C MET A 63 -65.56 -4.09 -41.90
N SER A 64 -65.54 -2.76 -41.80
CA SER A 64 -65.17 -1.90 -42.95
C SER A 64 -63.73 -2.11 -43.44
N LEU A 65 -62.78 -2.28 -42.52
CA LEU A 65 -61.37 -2.53 -42.83
C LEU A 65 -61.19 -3.90 -43.48
N VAL A 66 -61.86 -4.91 -42.93
CA VAL A 66 -61.89 -6.27 -43.43
C VAL A 66 -62.45 -6.29 -44.86
N SER A 67 -63.58 -5.63 -45.11
CA SER A 67 -64.18 -5.54 -46.45
C SER A 67 -63.34 -4.76 -47.48
N SER A 68 -62.52 -3.80 -47.04
CA SER A 68 -61.63 -3.03 -47.93
C SER A 68 -60.39 -3.81 -48.40
N ARG A 69 -60.10 -4.97 -47.81
CA ARG A 69 -58.88 -5.73 -48.05
C ARG A 69 -58.96 -6.57 -49.33
N GLY A 70 -58.01 -6.37 -50.25
CA GLY A 70 -57.89 -7.13 -51.49
C GLY A 70 -56.98 -8.36 -51.43
N GLY A 71 -56.82 -9.06 -52.56
CA GLY A 71 -55.89 -10.20 -52.74
C GLY A 71 -56.43 -11.55 -52.23
N ALA A 72 -55.53 -12.50 -51.92
CA ALA A 72 -55.91 -13.85 -51.46
C ALA A 72 -56.75 -13.85 -50.16
N ALA A 73 -56.56 -12.84 -49.30
CA ALA A 73 -57.36 -12.66 -48.08
C ALA A 73 -58.82 -12.29 -48.36
N LYS A 74 -59.14 -11.72 -49.54
CA LYS A 74 -60.50 -11.32 -49.92
C LYS A 74 -61.44 -12.52 -50.00
N VAL A 75 -60.96 -13.68 -50.46
CA VAL A 75 -61.78 -14.90 -50.59
C VAL A 75 -62.16 -15.44 -49.21
N ASN A 76 -61.21 -15.50 -48.27
CA ASN A 76 -61.47 -15.91 -46.89
C ASN A 76 -62.39 -14.93 -46.17
N ILE A 77 -62.15 -13.62 -46.34
CA ILE A 77 -63.00 -12.57 -45.79
C ILE A 77 -64.43 -12.65 -46.35
N GLN A 78 -64.59 -12.90 -47.66
CA GLN A 78 -65.91 -13.07 -48.25
C GLN A 78 -66.62 -14.30 -47.70
N ARG A 79 -65.91 -15.42 -47.48
CA ARG A 79 -66.47 -16.62 -46.82
C ARG A 79 -66.98 -16.30 -45.41
N ILE A 80 -66.19 -15.59 -44.60
CA ILE A 80 -66.56 -15.19 -43.24
C ILE A 80 -67.76 -14.22 -43.27
N MET A 81 -67.76 -13.24 -44.16
CA MET A 81 -68.87 -12.27 -44.30
C MET A 81 -70.16 -12.93 -44.81
N ASN A 82 -70.06 -13.96 -45.64
CA ASN A 82 -71.22 -14.75 -46.10
C ASN A 82 -71.81 -15.63 -44.97
N MET A 83 -71.16 -15.74 -43.80
CA MET A 83 -71.73 -16.37 -42.60
C MET A 83 -72.76 -15.48 -41.88
N LEU A 84 -72.93 -14.22 -42.29
CA LEU A 84 -74.01 -13.31 -41.86
C LEU A 84 -75.25 -13.46 -42.78
N PRO A 85 -76.29 -14.23 -42.42
CA PRO A 85 -77.63 -14.03 -42.96
C PRO A 85 -78.27 -12.76 -42.37
N GLU A 86 -79.31 -12.22 -43.03
CA GLU A 86 -79.88 -10.88 -42.79
C GLU A 86 -80.43 -10.65 -41.35
N ASP A 87 -80.77 -11.70 -40.59
CA ASP A 87 -81.22 -11.64 -39.20
C ASP A 87 -80.24 -12.34 -38.25
N TYR A 88 -79.32 -11.58 -37.63
CA TYR A 88 -78.30 -12.17 -36.76
C TYR A 88 -78.13 -11.43 -35.44
N SER A 89 -77.76 -12.20 -34.41
CA SER A 89 -77.53 -11.71 -33.04
C SER A 89 -76.26 -10.85 -32.95
N VAL A 90 -76.15 -10.07 -31.88
CA VAL A 90 -74.98 -9.21 -31.62
C VAL A 90 -73.69 -10.06 -31.53
N GLU A 91 -73.81 -11.26 -30.98
CA GLU A 91 -72.72 -12.22 -30.79
C GLU A 91 -72.17 -12.71 -32.14
N LYS A 92 -73.05 -12.99 -33.11
CA LYS A 92 -72.62 -13.40 -34.46
C LYS A 92 -71.95 -12.27 -35.23
N ARG A 93 -72.33 -11.01 -34.96
CA ARG A 93 -71.62 -9.82 -35.49
C ARG A 93 -70.19 -9.76 -34.99
N ARG A 94 -70.04 -9.93 -33.68
CA ARG A 94 -68.76 -9.91 -32.98
C ARG A 94 -67.86 -11.06 -33.44
N GLU A 95 -68.42 -12.26 -33.59
CA GLU A 95 -67.72 -13.45 -34.13
C GLU A 95 -67.11 -13.13 -35.50
N VAL A 96 -67.91 -12.66 -36.45
CA VAL A 96 -67.41 -12.33 -37.80
C VAL A 96 -66.38 -11.20 -37.79
N ALA A 97 -66.55 -10.20 -36.92
CA ALA A 97 -65.54 -9.15 -36.77
C ALA A 97 -64.21 -9.71 -36.26
N ILE A 98 -64.22 -10.64 -35.30
CA ILE A 98 -63.01 -11.27 -34.77
C ILE A 98 -62.35 -12.17 -35.83
N HIS A 99 -63.11 -13.05 -36.49
CA HIS A 99 -62.59 -13.89 -37.58
C HIS A 99 -61.96 -13.03 -38.69
N GLY A 100 -62.67 -11.97 -39.10
CA GLY A 100 -62.18 -11.01 -40.10
C GLY A 100 -60.90 -10.31 -39.65
N LEU A 101 -60.80 -9.93 -38.38
CA LEU A 101 -59.62 -9.29 -37.81
C LEU A 101 -58.39 -10.21 -37.87
N VAL A 102 -58.51 -11.49 -37.51
CA VAL A 102 -57.39 -12.46 -37.58
C VAL A 102 -56.87 -12.57 -39.02
N VAL A 103 -57.77 -12.73 -39.99
CA VAL A 103 -57.38 -12.78 -41.41
C VAL A 103 -56.80 -11.45 -41.89
N TYR A 104 -57.31 -10.32 -41.40
CA TYR A 104 -56.75 -8.99 -41.67
C TYR A 104 -55.33 -8.83 -41.09
N LEU A 105 -54.96 -9.53 -40.04
CA LEU A 105 -53.59 -9.48 -39.49
C LEU A 105 -52.61 -10.42 -40.22
N ARG A 106 -53.06 -11.06 -41.32
CA ARG A 106 -52.30 -12.08 -42.08
C ARG A 106 -52.04 -13.37 -41.30
N GLU A 107 -52.88 -13.64 -40.31
CA GLU A 107 -52.83 -14.85 -39.50
C GLU A 107 -53.90 -15.83 -39.99
N LYS A 108 -53.71 -17.12 -39.75
CA LYS A 108 -54.70 -18.13 -40.19
C LYS A 108 -55.77 -18.27 -39.12
N GLU A 109 -57.03 -18.27 -39.54
CA GLU A 109 -58.14 -18.49 -38.59
C GLU A 109 -58.06 -19.87 -37.94
N ASP A 110 -57.58 -20.89 -38.66
CA ASP A 110 -57.47 -22.29 -38.18
C ASP A 110 -56.48 -22.46 -37.00
N ASP A 111 -55.59 -21.48 -36.83
CA ASP A 111 -54.64 -21.46 -35.73
C ASP A 111 -55.34 -21.07 -34.41
N LEU A 112 -56.43 -20.28 -34.45
CA LEU A 112 -57.20 -19.86 -33.28
C LEU A 112 -58.54 -20.58 -33.15
N PHE A 113 -59.26 -20.73 -34.27
CA PHE A 113 -60.61 -21.27 -34.33
C PHE A 113 -60.59 -22.63 -35.03
N LYS A 114 -61.18 -23.64 -34.39
CA LYS A 114 -61.35 -24.98 -34.99
C LYS A 114 -62.84 -25.28 -35.06
N GLU A 115 -63.39 -25.41 -36.26
CA GLU A 115 -64.77 -25.87 -36.42
C GLU A 115 -64.81 -27.39 -36.21
N GLN A 116 -65.60 -27.87 -35.23
CA GLN A 116 -65.72 -29.29 -34.93
C GLN A 116 -67.07 -29.83 -35.45
N LEU A 117 -66.98 -30.81 -36.34
CA LEU A 117 -68.08 -31.69 -36.75
C LEU A 117 -67.84 -33.02 -36.03
N ASP A 118 -68.69 -33.36 -35.05
CA ASP A 118 -68.69 -34.55 -34.18
C ASP A 118 -67.42 -35.43 -34.14
N GLY A 119 -66.67 -35.36 -33.03
CA GLY A 119 -65.67 -36.39 -32.66
C GLY A 119 -64.20 -36.12 -33.01
N GLY A 120 -63.82 -34.87 -33.30
CA GLY A 120 -62.42 -34.51 -33.58
C GLY A 120 -61.46 -34.63 -32.38
N ASP A 121 -60.24 -35.10 -32.64
CA ASP A 121 -59.16 -35.20 -31.65
C ASP A 121 -58.63 -33.80 -31.25
N ILE A 122 -58.56 -33.55 -29.93
CA ILE A 122 -58.11 -32.30 -29.32
C ILE A 122 -56.71 -32.42 -28.70
N THR A 123 -56.12 -33.61 -28.65
CA THR A 123 -54.91 -33.93 -27.87
C THR A 123 -53.64 -33.15 -28.28
N ASN A 124 -53.55 -32.71 -29.54
CA ASN A 124 -52.39 -31.99 -30.07
C ASN A 124 -52.58 -30.46 -30.12
N GLU A 125 -53.68 -29.94 -29.59
CA GLU A 125 -54.00 -28.51 -29.68
C GLU A 125 -53.39 -27.72 -28.52
N VAL A 126 -52.55 -26.73 -28.82
CA VAL A 126 -51.84 -25.95 -27.80
C VAL A 126 -52.75 -24.87 -27.18
N MET A 127 -53.47 -24.11 -28.00
CA MET A 127 -54.38 -23.06 -27.56
C MET A 127 -55.40 -22.74 -28.67
N LYS A 128 -56.63 -23.25 -28.55
CA LYS A 128 -57.68 -23.05 -29.56
C LYS A 128 -59.06 -22.83 -28.95
N ILE A 129 -59.90 -22.13 -29.70
CA ILE A 129 -61.33 -22.00 -29.48
C ILE A 129 -62.01 -22.95 -30.46
N VAL A 130 -62.62 -24.01 -29.93
CA VAL A 130 -63.36 -24.96 -30.75
C VAL A 130 -64.80 -24.48 -30.83
N VAL A 131 -65.32 -24.33 -32.05
CA VAL A 131 -66.67 -23.81 -32.32
C VAL A 131 -67.53 -24.96 -32.85
N THR A 132 -68.63 -25.22 -32.14
CA THR A 132 -69.62 -26.24 -32.51
C THR A 132 -70.88 -25.53 -33.00
N ARG A 133 -71.22 -25.74 -34.27
CA ARG A 133 -72.45 -25.22 -34.87
C ARG A 133 -73.50 -26.34 -34.85
N GLY A 134 -74.65 -26.10 -34.21
CA GLY A 134 -75.74 -27.08 -34.14
C GLY A 134 -76.28 -27.48 -35.52
N ALA A 135 -76.90 -28.67 -35.63
CA ALA A 135 -77.40 -29.24 -36.88
C ALA A 135 -78.54 -28.43 -37.56
N ILE A 136 -79.10 -27.45 -36.85
CA ILE A 136 -80.19 -26.58 -37.32
C ILE A 136 -79.66 -25.14 -37.33
N THR A 137 -79.92 -24.40 -38.41
CA THR A 137 -79.44 -23.02 -38.67
C THR A 137 -79.87 -21.96 -37.64
N SER A 138 -80.59 -22.35 -36.59
CA SER A 138 -81.15 -21.49 -35.54
C SER A 138 -80.51 -21.67 -34.15
N ASP A 139 -79.60 -22.62 -33.97
CA ASP A 139 -78.94 -22.85 -32.67
C ASP A 139 -77.71 -21.93 -32.55
N PRO A 140 -77.53 -21.19 -31.45
CA PRO A 140 -76.33 -20.37 -31.25
C PRO A 140 -75.08 -21.27 -31.28
N ALA A 141 -74.05 -20.84 -32.00
CA ALA A 141 -72.79 -21.55 -32.01
C ALA A 141 -72.20 -21.54 -30.58
N SER A 142 -71.98 -22.73 -30.01
CA SER A 142 -71.31 -22.89 -28.72
C SER A 142 -69.81 -23.02 -28.95
N ALA A 143 -69.02 -22.37 -28.11
CA ALA A 143 -67.58 -22.32 -28.16
C ALA A 143 -67.01 -22.86 -26.85
N ARG A 144 -65.90 -23.58 -26.98
CA ARG A 144 -65.15 -24.16 -25.87
C ARG A 144 -63.67 -23.86 -26.01
N ILE A 145 -62.99 -23.63 -24.90
CA ILE A 145 -61.57 -23.26 -24.86
C ILE A 145 -60.75 -24.51 -24.56
N VAL A 146 -59.78 -24.80 -25.43
CA VAL A 146 -58.84 -25.92 -25.28
C VAL A 146 -57.43 -25.37 -25.15
N ILE A 147 -56.73 -25.77 -24.08
CA ILE A 147 -55.33 -25.41 -23.82
C ILE A 147 -54.55 -26.67 -23.48
N GLU A 148 -53.43 -26.92 -24.16
CA GLU A 148 -52.58 -28.11 -23.98
C GLU A 148 -53.39 -29.42 -24.02
N GLY A 149 -54.27 -29.55 -25.01
CA GLY A 149 -55.15 -30.72 -25.19
C GLY A 149 -56.22 -30.91 -24.11
N THR A 150 -56.36 -29.98 -23.17
CA THR A 150 -57.32 -30.03 -22.06
C THR A 150 -58.48 -29.07 -22.31
N GLU A 151 -59.70 -29.53 -22.10
CA GLU A 151 -60.89 -28.69 -22.13
C GLU A 151 -61.01 -27.89 -20.82
N VAL A 152 -60.95 -26.56 -20.98
CA VAL A 152 -60.86 -25.61 -19.88
C VAL A 152 -62.19 -24.96 -19.56
N LEU A 153 -62.95 -24.59 -20.59
CA LEU A 153 -64.27 -23.96 -20.47
C LEU A 153 -65.15 -24.37 -21.66
N ASP A 154 -66.44 -24.53 -21.40
CA ASP A 154 -67.48 -24.88 -22.36
C ASP A 154 -68.67 -23.89 -22.31
N ASP A 155 -69.64 -24.08 -23.20
CA ASP A 155 -70.89 -23.29 -23.28
C ASP A 155 -70.71 -21.76 -23.35
N LEU A 156 -69.76 -21.31 -24.18
CA LEU A 156 -69.47 -19.89 -24.41
C LEU A 156 -69.89 -19.45 -25.82
N ASP A 157 -70.17 -18.16 -26.00
CA ASP A 157 -70.15 -17.54 -27.32
C ASP A 157 -68.70 -17.24 -27.75
N VAL A 158 -68.42 -17.24 -29.05
CA VAL A 158 -67.06 -17.01 -29.59
C VAL A 158 -66.41 -15.72 -29.05
N PRO A 159 -67.10 -14.56 -29.00
CA PRO A 159 -66.52 -13.34 -28.44
C PRO A 159 -66.12 -13.46 -26.98
N ARG A 160 -66.93 -14.17 -26.17
CA ARG A 160 -66.67 -14.39 -24.75
C ARG A 160 -65.57 -15.42 -24.54
N ALA A 161 -65.49 -16.44 -25.39
CA ALA A 161 -64.37 -17.36 -25.41
C ALA A 161 -63.05 -16.62 -25.68
N CYS A 162 -63.01 -15.66 -26.61
CA CYS A 162 -61.83 -14.82 -26.83
C CYS A 162 -61.46 -13.98 -25.59
N ALA A 163 -62.45 -13.38 -24.92
CA ALA A 163 -62.22 -12.61 -23.70
C ALA A 163 -61.68 -13.49 -22.56
N LEU A 164 -62.33 -14.63 -22.28
CA LEU A 164 -61.92 -15.55 -21.23
C LEU A 164 -60.58 -16.22 -21.54
N LEU A 165 -60.26 -16.46 -22.82
CA LEU A 165 -58.93 -16.91 -23.24
C LEU A 165 -57.85 -15.88 -22.88
N MET A 166 -58.11 -14.57 -23.08
CA MET A 166 -57.22 -13.52 -22.58
C MET A 166 -57.06 -13.60 -21.05
N GLY A 167 -58.16 -13.83 -20.33
CA GLY A 167 -58.12 -14.07 -18.89
C GLY A 167 -57.20 -15.22 -18.47
N LEU A 168 -57.38 -16.37 -19.12
CA LEU A 168 -56.60 -17.60 -18.88
C LEU A 168 -55.12 -17.42 -19.20
N ILE A 169 -54.79 -16.73 -20.31
CA ILE A 169 -53.39 -16.45 -20.66
C ILE A 169 -52.68 -15.70 -19.52
N TYR A 170 -53.35 -14.72 -18.91
CA TYR A 170 -52.78 -13.95 -17.81
C TYR A 170 -52.77 -14.75 -16.50
N ALA A 171 -53.87 -15.44 -16.17
CA ALA A 171 -54.00 -16.25 -14.97
C ALA A 171 -52.94 -17.37 -14.92
N LEU A 172 -52.76 -18.08 -16.04
CA LEU A 172 -51.84 -19.21 -16.20
C LEU A 172 -50.44 -18.79 -16.69
N ASN A 173 -50.20 -17.48 -16.87
CA ASN A 173 -48.90 -16.96 -17.32
C ASN A 173 -48.41 -17.58 -18.65
N LEU A 174 -49.33 -17.78 -19.58
CA LEU A 174 -49.04 -18.36 -20.88
C LEU A 174 -48.42 -17.31 -21.81
N SER A 175 -47.64 -17.77 -22.77
CA SER A 175 -47.15 -16.93 -23.86
C SER A 175 -48.16 -16.95 -25.01
N TYR A 176 -48.30 -15.83 -25.73
CA TYR A 176 -49.11 -15.82 -26.94
C TYR A 176 -48.55 -16.79 -27.99
N PRO A 177 -49.40 -17.57 -28.68
CA PRO A 177 -49.00 -18.36 -29.83
C PRO A 177 -48.28 -17.49 -30.86
N LYS A 178 -47.17 -17.98 -31.44
CA LYS A 178 -46.34 -17.18 -32.35
C LYS A 178 -47.08 -16.84 -33.64
N GLU A 179 -47.98 -17.74 -34.02
CA GLU A 179 -48.81 -17.72 -35.22
C GLU A 179 -49.94 -16.68 -35.13
N LEU A 180 -50.32 -16.29 -33.91
CA LEU A 180 -51.46 -15.39 -33.60
C LEU A 180 -51.03 -14.12 -32.85
N LYS A 181 -49.73 -13.83 -32.84
CA LYS A 181 -49.14 -12.76 -32.02
C LYS A 181 -49.83 -11.42 -32.24
N ASN A 182 -50.18 -11.09 -33.49
CA ASN A 182 -50.77 -9.80 -33.82
C ASN A 182 -52.23 -9.72 -33.37
N ALA A 183 -53.02 -10.79 -33.53
CA ALA A 183 -54.40 -10.84 -33.03
C ALA A 183 -54.44 -10.65 -31.51
N PHE A 184 -53.60 -11.36 -30.77
CA PHE A 184 -53.51 -11.22 -29.32
C PHE A 184 -52.98 -9.84 -28.89
N GLU A 185 -52.07 -9.23 -29.64
CA GLU A 185 -51.66 -7.84 -29.39
C GLU A 185 -52.81 -6.85 -29.60
N VAL A 186 -53.66 -7.07 -30.60
CA VAL A 186 -54.87 -6.25 -30.81
C VAL A 186 -55.88 -6.45 -29.68
N PHE A 187 -56.12 -7.69 -29.26
CA PHE A 187 -56.99 -7.98 -28.11
C PHE A 187 -56.48 -7.29 -26.84
N GLN A 188 -55.17 -7.34 -26.60
CA GLN A 188 -54.56 -6.70 -25.45
C GLN A 188 -54.63 -5.16 -25.52
N LYS A 189 -54.17 -4.55 -26.61
CA LYS A 189 -54.00 -3.09 -26.69
C LYS A 189 -55.31 -2.38 -27.01
N ILE A 190 -56.10 -2.93 -27.92
CA ILE A 190 -57.31 -2.27 -28.43
C ILE A 190 -58.53 -2.68 -27.60
N PHE A 191 -58.72 -3.97 -27.32
CA PHE A 191 -59.92 -4.42 -26.61
C PHE A 191 -59.81 -4.37 -25.09
N LEU A 192 -58.59 -4.42 -24.55
CA LEU A 192 -58.36 -4.36 -23.10
C LEU A 192 -57.64 -3.08 -22.64
N GLU A 193 -57.28 -2.19 -23.57
CA GLU A 193 -56.61 -0.91 -23.31
C GLU A 193 -55.34 -1.05 -22.44
N LEU A 194 -54.64 -2.17 -22.57
CA LEU A 194 -53.39 -2.44 -21.86
C LEU A 194 -52.20 -1.86 -22.65
N ASP A 195 -52.22 -0.55 -22.89
CA ASP A 195 -51.17 0.21 -23.56
C ASP A 195 -50.00 0.49 -22.60
N GLY A 196 -49.14 -0.51 -22.44
CA GLY A 196 -47.93 -0.42 -21.62
C GLY A 196 -47.30 -1.75 -21.24
N LEU A 197 -48.02 -2.86 -21.39
CA LEU A 197 -47.51 -4.20 -21.09
C LEU A 197 -46.87 -4.82 -22.35
N ARG A 198 -45.70 -4.32 -22.76
CA ARG A 198 -44.86 -5.08 -23.70
C ARG A 198 -44.32 -6.32 -22.99
N ALA A 199 -44.72 -7.47 -23.53
CA ALA A 199 -44.21 -8.83 -23.29
C ALA A 199 -44.59 -9.51 -21.94
N SER A 200 -44.76 -10.83 -22.04
CA SER A 200 -45.25 -11.70 -20.98
C SER A 200 -44.37 -11.67 -19.71
N PRO A 201 -44.90 -12.11 -18.55
CA PRO A 201 -44.16 -12.11 -17.28
C PRO A 201 -42.86 -12.94 -17.30
N LYS A 202 -42.76 -13.97 -18.17
CA LYS A 202 -41.53 -14.78 -18.34
C LYS A 202 -40.37 -13.98 -18.94
N THR A 203 -40.63 -13.07 -19.89
CA THR A 203 -39.58 -12.23 -20.48
C THR A 203 -39.10 -11.14 -19.54
N ARG A 204 -39.97 -10.65 -18.63
CA ARG A 204 -39.59 -9.69 -17.58
C ARG A 204 -38.68 -10.28 -16.51
N LEU A 205 -38.93 -11.53 -16.09
CA LEU A 205 -38.07 -12.21 -15.12
C LEU A 205 -36.67 -12.43 -15.70
N ALA A 206 -36.59 -12.96 -16.93
CA ALA A 206 -35.31 -13.18 -17.59
C ALA A 206 -34.50 -11.89 -17.84
N GLN A 207 -35.17 -10.79 -18.22
CA GLN A 207 -34.50 -9.49 -18.39
C GLN A 207 -34.02 -8.93 -17.05
N LYS A 208 -34.84 -9.01 -16.01
CA LYS A 208 -34.48 -8.50 -14.68
C LYS A 208 -33.39 -9.32 -14.02
N GLU A 209 -33.36 -10.63 -14.23
CA GLU A 209 -32.27 -11.52 -13.82
C GLU A 209 -30.96 -11.21 -14.57
N ALA A 210 -31.03 -10.92 -15.88
CA ALA A 210 -29.85 -10.54 -16.66
C ALA A 210 -29.28 -9.17 -16.23
N GLU A 211 -30.15 -8.20 -15.93
CA GLU A 211 -29.73 -6.90 -15.38
C GLU A 211 -29.14 -7.05 -13.97
N LEU A 212 -29.74 -7.86 -13.11
CA LEU A 212 -29.20 -8.17 -11.78
C LEU A 212 -27.84 -8.89 -11.86
N ARG A 213 -27.65 -9.82 -12.82
CA ARG A 213 -26.36 -10.46 -13.06
C ARG A 213 -25.28 -9.46 -13.49
N LYS A 214 -25.59 -8.58 -14.46
CA LYS A 214 -24.65 -7.53 -14.87
C LYS A 214 -24.34 -6.55 -13.73
N ALA A 215 -25.33 -6.19 -12.92
CA ALA A 215 -25.12 -5.35 -11.75
C ALA A 215 -24.22 -6.04 -10.71
N ALA A 216 -24.43 -7.34 -10.47
CA ALA A 216 -23.61 -8.14 -9.56
C ALA A 216 -22.16 -8.31 -10.08
N GLU A 217 -21.97 -8.54 -11.38
CA GLU A 217 -20.63 -8.60 -12.00
C GLU A 217 -19.90 -7.25 -11.91
N ASN A 218 -20.60 -6.14 -12.15
CA ASN A 218 -20.02 -4.80 -12.00
C ASN A 218 -19.66 -4.51 -10.54
N GLN A 219 -20.54 -4.85 -9.58
CA GLN A 219 -20.23 -4.70 -8.16
C GLN A 219 -19.07 -5.61 -7.72
N ALA A 220 -18.97 -6.84 -8.24
CA ALA A 220 -17.86 -7.73 -7.94
C ALA A 220 -16.53 -7.19 -8.51
N SER A 221 -16.55 -6.66 -9.75
CA SER A 221 -15.38 -6.02 -10.37
C SER A 221 -14.93 -4.77 -9.60
N GLU A 222 -15.88 -3.94 -9.17
CA GLU A 222 -15.59 -2.74 -8.36
C GLU A 222 -15.07 -3.12 -6.96
N ALA A 223 -15.62 -4.17 -6.34
CA ALA A 223 -15.14 -4.70 -5.07
C ALA A 223 -13.71 -5.26 -5.17
N GLU A 224 -13.38 -5.98 -6.24
CA GLU A 224 -12.02 -6.48 -6.49
C GLU A 224 -11.04 -5.31 -6.73
N GLN A 225 -11.45 -4.28 -7.49
CA GLN A 225 -10.64 -3.07 -7.68
C GLN A 225 -10.42 -2.31 -6.36
N LEU A 226 -11.45 -2.16 -5.53
CA LEU A 226 -11.36 -1.56 -4.20
C LEU A 226 -10.42 -2.38 -3.31
N ARG A 227 -10.53 -3.71 -3.33
CA ARG A 227 -9.64 -4.59 -2.59
C ARG A 227 -8.18 -4.43 -3.01
N CYS A 228 -7.87 -4.44 -4.30
CA CYS A 228 -6.53 -4.19 -4.81
C CYS A 228 -5.99 -2.81 -4.39
N ARG A 229 -6.84 -1.78 -4.38
CA ARG A 229 -6.45 -0.44 -3.89
C ARG A 229 -6.19 -0.41 -2.39
N VAL A 230 -6.98 -1.13 -1.60
CA VAL A 230 -6.76 -1.25 -0.15
C VAL A 230 -5.43 -1.94 0.14
N GLU A 231 -5.13 -3.06 -0.52
CA GLU A 231 -3.85 -3.77 -0.38
C GLU A 231 -2.66 -2.88 -0.77
N GLN A 232 -2.79 -2.07 -1.84
CA GLN A 232 -1.77 -1.09 -2.23
C GLN A 232 -1.58 0.00 -1.16
N VAL A 233 -2.66 0.54 -0.59
CA VAL A 233 -2.58 1.54 0.48
C VAL A 233 -1.94 0.96 1.74
N GLU A 234 -2.25 -0.28 2.12
CA GLU A 234 -1.62 -0.98 3.24
C GLU A 234 -0.11 -1.16 3.01
N SER A 235 0.30 -1.53 1.79
CA SER A 235 1.73 -1.60 1.44
C SER A 235 2.42 -0.24 1.59
N ILE A 236 1.78 0.86 1.17
CA ILE A 236 2.35 2.21 1.31
C ILE A 236 2.43 2.63 2.78
N LEU A 237 1.44 2.26 3.60
CA LEU A 237 1.44 2.56 5.03
C LEU A 237 2.57 1.83 5.75
N THR A 238 2.79 0.54 5.47
CA THR A 238 3.89 -0.23 6.06
C THR A 238 5.27 0.32 5.66
N GLU A 239 5.44 0.76 4.42
CA GLU A 239 6.66 1.46 3.98
C GLU A 239 6.85 2.80 4.72
N ASN A 240 5.79 3.59 4.89
CA ASN A 240 5.86 4.83 5.65
C ASN A 240 6.24 4.61 7.13
N ASP A 241 5.72 3.56 7.76
CA ASP A 241 6.09 3.22 9.14
C ASP A 241 7.56 2.78 9.24
N ALA A 242 8.07 2.04 8.25
CA ALA A 242 9.49 1.71 8.14
C ALA A 242 10.34 2.97 7.95
N LEU A 243 9.93 3.91 7.10
CA LEU A 243 10.61 5.18 6.89
C LEU A 243 10.64 6.05 8.15
N ARG A 244 9.53 6.13 8.91
CA ARG A 244 9.47 6.83 10.20
C ARG A 244 10.45 6.22 11.22
N THR A 245 10.52 4.90 11.26
CA THR A 245 11.46 4.18 12.13
C THR A 245 12.91 4.49 11.75
N ASN A 246 13.22 4.45 10.45
CA ASN A 246 14.55 4.79 9.93
C ASN A 246 14.93 6.25 10.22
N LEU A 247 13.99 7.19 10.08
CA LEU A 247 14.21 8.59 10.42
C LEU A 247 14.58 8.77 11.90
N ALA A 248 13.82 8.13 12.80
CA ALA A 248 14.12 8.18 14.23
C ALA A 248 15.51 7.60 14.58
N VAL A 249 15.94 6.55 13.87
CA VAL A 249 17.30 5.99 14.00
C VAL A 249 18.35 7.00 13.52
N LEU A 250 18.13 7.66 12.38
CA LEU A 250 19.04 8.68 11.86
C LEU A 250 19.17 9.88 12.80
N GLU A 251 18.07 10.36 13.38
CA GLU A 251 18.08 11.44 14.37
C GLU A 251 18.88 11.06 15.63
N ARG A 252 18.76 9.81 16.07
CA ARG A 252 19.55 9.29 17.20
C ARG A 252 21.04 9.21 16.86
N ILE A 253 21.40 8.72 15.68
CA ILE A 253 22.79 8.69 15.20
C ILE A 253 23.37 10.11 15.12
N GLN A 254 22.61 11.06 14.58
CA GLN A 254 23.04 12.45 14.50
C GLN A 254 23.29 13.05 15.89
N THR A 255 22.40 12.79 16.85
CA THR A 255 22.55 13.25 18.23
C THR A 255 23.82 12.70 18.88
N VAL A 256 24.08 11.39 18.73
CA VAL A 256 25.29 10.75 19.26
C VAL A 256 26.54 11.33 18.59
N LYS A 257 26.54 11.49 17.26
CA LYS A 257 27.65 12.08 16.52
C LYS A 257 27.98 13.50 17.00
N THR A 258 26.97 14.32 17.28
CA THR A 258 27.17 15.66 17.84
C THR A 258 27.79 15.59 19.24
N GLN A 259 27.34 14.66 20.08
CA GLN A 259 27.92 14.45 21.41
C GLN A 259 29.40 14.02 21.33
N GLU A 260 29.73 13.05 20.46
CA GLU A 260 31.11 12.60 20.24
C GLU A 260 32.02 13.73 19.74
N MET A 261 31.52 14.55 18.81
CA MET A 261 32.27 15.71 18.31
C MET A 261 32.56 16.73 19.41
N ASN A 262 31.60 16.98 20.31
CA ASN A 262 31.80 17.87 21.45
C ASN A 262 32.85 17.30 22.41
N VAL A 263 32.79 16.00 22.74
CA VAL A 263 33.79 15.35 23.61
C VAL A 263 35.19 15.43 22.99
N LEU A 264 35.33 15.18 21.68
CA LEU A 264 36.61 15.31 20.99
C LEU A 264 37.14 16.76 21.02
N ARG A 265 36.25 17.74 20.89
CA ARG A 265 36.61 19.16 21.00
C ARG A 265 37.12 19.50 22.41
N ASP A 266 36.44 19.02 23.44
CA ASP A 266 36.84 19.23 24.84
C ASP A 266 38.18 18.54 25.15
N GLN A 267 38.38 17.31 24.68
CA GLN A 267 39.65 16.59 24.79
C GLN A 267 40.79 17.33 24.08
N THR A 268 40.55 17.85 22.88
CA THR A 268 41.54 18.64 22.13
C THR A 268 41.91 19.91 22.88
N MET A 269 40.93 20.58 23.49
CA MET A 269 41.18 21.77 24.30
C MET A 269 41.99 21.44 25.56
N ALA A 270 41.67 20.36 26.26
CA ALA A 270 42.42 19.90 27.43
C ALA A 270 43.88 19.58 27.08
N LEU A 271 44.12 18.81 26.01
CA LEU A 271 45.47 18.49 25.54
C LEU A 271 46.28 19.73 25.15
N ASN A 272 45.66 20.73 24.53
CA ASN A 272 46.32 21.99 24.21
C ASN A 272 46.73 22.76 25.48
N VAL A 273 45.90 22.75 26.52
CA VAL A 273 46.24 23.37 27.81
C VAL A 273 47.42 22.64 28.47
N GLU A 274 47.40 21.31 28.50
CA GLU A 274 48.52 20.51 29.03
C GLU A 274 49.81 20.76 28.24
N LEU A 275 49.73 20.83 26.91
CA LEU A 275 50.88 21.13 26.05
C LEU A 275 51.47 22.51 26.37
N GLN A 276 50.62 23.54 26.48
CA GLN A 276 51.05 24.89 26.84
C GLN A 276 51.67 24.94 28.25
N GLN A 277 51.11 24.19 29.19
CA GLN A 277 51.69 24.06 30.53
C GLN A 277 53.08 23.42 30.46
N ARG A 278 53.25 22.33 29.69
CA ARG A 278 54.56 21.68 29.50
C ARG A 278 55.58 22.59 28.84
N GLN A 279 55.16 23.39 27.85
CA GLN A 279 56.02 24.38 27.20
C GLN A 279 56.51 25.43 28.19
N THR A 280 55.61 25.99 29.00
CA THR A 280 56.01 26.98 30.02
C THR A 280 56.87 26.38 31.13
N GLU A 281 56.66 25.13 31.52
CA GLU A 281 57.56 24.40 32.43
C GLU A 281 58.96 24.21 31.81
N GLN A 282 59.02 23.81 30.53
CA GLN A 282 60.28 23.64 29.80
C GLN A 282 61.07 24.95 29.70
N GLU A 283 60.40 26.07 29.41
CA GLU A 283 61.02 27.41 29.38
C GLU A 283 61.62 27.79 30.73
N LYS A 284 60.92 27.53 31.84
CA LYS A 284 61.44 27.77 33.20
C LYS A 284 62.68 26.92 33.49
N LEU A 285 62.67 25.65 33.12
CA LEU A 285 63.83 24.77 33.31
C LEU A 285 65.02 25.19 32.45
N LEU A 286 64.78 25.66 31.22
CA LEU A 286 65.83 26.21 30.36
C LEU A 286 66.45 27.47 30.97
N ALA A 287 65.63 28.38 31.50
CA ALA A 287 66.13 29.56 32.21
C ALA A 287 66.99 29.17 33.43
N GLN A 288 66.53 28.21 34.24
CA GLN A 288 67.30 27.69 35.37
C GLN A 288 68.63 27.04 34.95
N ARG A 289 68.63 26.28 33.85
CA ARG A 289 69.84 25.68 33.30
C ARG A 289 70.84 26.76 32.89
N ASP A 290 70.37 27.83 32.25
CA ASP A 290 71.23 28.92 31.79
C ASP A 290 71.81 29.71 32.97
N ASP A 291 71.02 29.96 34.03
CA ASP A 291 71.51 30.57 35.27
C ASP A 291 72.63 29.72 35.92
N VAL A 292 72.41 28.40 36.05
CA VAL A 292 73.42 27.48 36.60
C VAL A 292 74.66 27.42 35.72
N SER A 293 74.50 27.45 34.39
CA SER A 293 75.61 27.50 33.44
C SER A 293 76.44 28.78 33.61
N SER A 294 75.79 29.93 33.77
CA SER A 294 76.47 31.20 34.08
C SER A 294 77.22 31.14 35.41
N GLN A 295 76.59 30.61 36.47
CA GLN A 295 77.25 30.41 37.78
C GLN A 295 78.48 29.50 37.65
N LEU A 296 78.36 28.37 36.93
CA LEU A 296 79.47 27.46 36.71
C LEU A 296 80.61 28.14 35.94
N GLN A 297 80.28 28.97 34.94
CA GLN A 297 81.28 29.73 34.18
C GLN A 297 82.02 30.75 35.08
N GLU A 298 81.31 31.43 35.98
CA GLU A 298 81.91 32.35 36.95
C GLU A 298 82.85 31.63 37.93
N VAL A 299 82.42 30.49 38.47
CA VAL A 299 83.26 29.64 39.33
C VAL A 299 84.50 29.15 38.58
N ASN A 300 84.35 28.71 37.32
CA ASN A 300 85.50 28.32 36.50
C ASN A 300 86.48 29.48 36.26
N ARG A 301 85.99 30.69 36.00
CA ARG A 301 86.84 31.89 35.91
C ARG A 301 87.54 32.20 37.22
N ALA A 302 86.87 32.03 38.36
CA ALA A 302 87.49 32.20 39.68
C ALA A 302 88.58 31.14 39.94
N ASN A 303 88.30 29.87 39.65
CA ASN A 303 89.27 28.78 39.77
C ASN A 303 90.50 29.00 38.89
N ASN A 304 90.33 29.45 37.64
CA ASN A 304 91.45 29.77 36.76
C ASN A 304 92.33 30.89 37.34
N ARG A 305 91.73 31.95 37.89
CA ARG A 305 92.47 33.02 38.58
C ARG A 305 93.24 32.51 39.80
N LEU A 306 92.63 31.63 40.59
CA LEU A 306 93.31 31.00 41.74
C LEU A 306 94.46 30.09 41.30
N LEU A 307 94.29 29.35 40.20
CA LEU A 307 95.36 28.54 39.60
C LEU A 307 96.52 29.42 39.12
N GLU A 308 96.24 30.52 38.44
CA GLU A 308 97.25 31.51 38.04
C GLU A 308 98.02 32.04 39.26
N GLN A 309 97.32 32.47 40.32
CA GLN A 309 97.96 32.92 41.57
C GLN A 309 98.81 31.83 42.24
N LEU A 310 98.34 30.58 42.27
CA LEU A 310 99.12 29.47 42.80
C LEU A 310 100.39 29.20 41.98
N THR A 311 100.33 29.36 40.65
CA THR A 311 101.52 29.23 39.80
C THR A 311 102.52 30.36 40.03
N GLU A 312 102.05 31.61 40.19
CA GLU A 312 102.91 32.76 40.50
C GLU A 312 103.59 32.58 41.86
N LEU A 313 102.83 32.23 42.91
CA LEU A 313 103.39 31.94 44.23
C LEU A 313 104.36 30.76 44.21
N GLY A 314 104.08 29.74 43.40
CA GLY A 314 105.01 28.64 43.15
C GLY A 314 106.35 29.12 42.60
N GLN A 315 106.31 29.96 41.56
CA GLN A 315 107.51 30.57 40.97
C GLN A 315 108.25 31.49 41.95
N GLU A 316 107.54 32.30 42.75
CA GLU A 316 108.14 33.14 43.78
C GLU A 316 108.82 32.31 44.87
N LYS A 317 108.16 31.24 45.33
CA LYS A 317 108.75 30.30 46.28
C LYS A 317 110.03 29.69 45.73
N ASP A 318 110.04 29.25 44.49
CA ASP A 318 111.22 28.65 43.85
C ASP A 318 112.36 29.68 43.73
N LYS A 319 112.06 30.93 43.37
CA LYS A 319 113.04 32.04 43.37
C LYS A 319 113.63 32.30 44.75
N LEU A 320 112.78 32.44 45.77
CA LEU A 320 113.22 32.66 47.16
C LEU A 320 114.05 31.47 47.67
N GLN A 321 113.70 30.24 47.29
CA GLN A 321 114.51 29.06 47.61
C GLN A 321 115.90 29.15 46.97
N GLN A 322 115.99 29.59 45.71
CA GLN A 322 117.26 29.80 45.04
C GLN A 322 118.09 30.90 45.72
N GLU A 323 117.51 32.06 46.02
CA GLU A 323 118.18 33.16 46.73
C GLU A 323 118.67 32.73 48.13
N LEU A 324 117.87 31.94 48.85
CA LEU A 324 118.25 31.38 50.15
C LEU A 324 119.43 30.39 50.01
N GLU A 325 119.45 29.57 48.97
CA GLU A 325 120.57 28.65 48.71
C GLU A 325 121.84 29.42 48.31
N GLU A 326 121.72 30.47 47.50
CA GLU A 326 122.84 31.35 47.12
C GLU A 326 123.41 32.09 48.34
N THR A 327 122.57 32.70 49.17
CA THR A 327 123.00 33.36 50.42
C THR A 327 123.60 32.38 51.42
N ARG A 328 123.08 31.15 51.49
CA ARG A 328 123.69 30.08 52.28
C ARG A 328 125.09 29.74 51.77
N LYS A 329 125.26 29.56 50.46
CA LYS A 329 126.58 29.27 49.85
C LYS A 329 127.58 30.41 50.09
N THR A 330 127.16 31.68 49.99
CA THR A 330 128.04 32.82 50.27
C THR A 330 128.39 32.92 51.76
N ALA A 331 127.43 32.67 52.66
CA ALA A 331 127.67 32.61 54.09
C ALA A 331 128.61 31.45 54.48
N GLU A 332 128.43 30.26 53.92
CA GLU A 332 129.33 29.11 54.09
C GLU A 332 130.75 29.44 53.60
N LYS A 333 130.88 30.10 52.44
CA LYS A 333 132.18 30.59 51.93
C LYS A 333 132.82 31.60 52.88
N CYS A 334 132.07 32.60 53.34
CA CYS A 334 132.57 33.61 54.28
C CYS A 334 132.98 32.99 55.63
N ALA A 335 132.22 32.01 56.12
CA ALA A 335 132.56 31.26 57.33
C ALA A 335 133.87 30.48 57.16
N LEU A 336 134.09 29.84 56.01
CA LEU A 336 135.36 29.19 55.67
C LEU A 336 136.52 30.19 55.59
N GLU A 337 136.35 31.31 54.90
CA GLU A 337 137.36 32.37 54.82
C GLU A 337 137.71 32.92 56.22
N HIS A 338 136.71 33.11 57.09
CA HIS A 338 136.93 33.53 58.47
C HIS A 338 137.63 32.43 59.29
N GLN A 339 137.26 31.16 59.10
CA GLN A 339 137.92 30.03 59.74
C GLN A 339 139.40 29.93 59.32
N GLU A 340 139.71 30.11 58.03
CA GLU A 340 141.09 30.17 57.53
C GLU A 340 141.86 31.35 58.12
N GLN A 341 141.25 32.54 58.20
CA GLN A 341 141.86 33.71 58.85
C GLN A 341 142.15 33.45 60.33
N VAL A 342 141.21 32.85 61.07
CA VAL A 342 141.40 32.47 62.47
C VAL A 342 142.53 31.45 62.60
N GLN A 343 142.60 30.43 61.74
CA GLN A 343 143.70 29.47 61.71
C GLN A 343 145.05 30.14 61.43
N LYS A 344 145.12 31.06 60.46
CA LYS A 344 146.34 31.83 60.17
C LYS A 344 146.78 32.66 61.37
N LEU A 345 145.87 33.39 62.01
CA LEU A 345 146.16 34.18 63.20
C LEU A 345 146.61 33.28 64.37
N GLN A 346 146.01 32.12 64.55
CA GLN A 346 146.44 31.13 65.55
C GLN A 346 147.84 30.59 65.27
N LEU A 347 148.16 30.28 64.01
CA LEU A 347 149.51 29.87 63.57
C LEU A 347 150.54 30.97 63.80
N GLU A 348 150.23 32.22 63.45
CA GLU A 348 151.11 33.37 63.71
C GLU A 348 151.32 33.59 65.21
N GLN A 349 150.26 33.51 66.02
CA GLN A 349 150.36 33.61 67.48
C GLN A 349 151.19 32.47 68.08
N THR A 350 150.97 31.22 67.65
CA THR A 350 151.77 30.08 68.12
C THR A 350 153.22 30.18 67.67
N ALA A 351 153.49 30.62 66.44
CA ALA A 351 154.85 30.89 65.96
C ALA A 351 155.52 32.02 66.74
N GLN A 352 154.81 33.11 67.05
CA GLN A 352 155.32 34.17 67.93
C GLN A 352 155.61 33.67 69.34
N LEU A 353 154.72 32.85 69.92
CA LEU A 353 154.94 32.23 71.22
C LEU A 353 156.13 31.26 71.19
N GLN A 354 156.29 30.45 70.15
CA GLN A 354 157.46 29.59 69.93
C GLN A 354 158.74 30.39 69.72
N GLY A 355 158.69 31.49 68.99
CA GLY A 355 159.82 32.42 68.83
C GLY A 355 160.23 33.02 70.17
N LYS A 356 159.27 33.47 70.98
CA LYS A 356 159.53 33.92 72.34
C LYS A 356 160.06 32.80 73.25
N MET A 357 159.54 31.58 73.13
CA MET A 357 160.10 30.43 73.84
C MET A 357 161.52 30.12 73.39
N ALA A 358 161.82 30.19 72.09
CA ALA A 358 163.16 29.98 71.56
C ALA A 358 164.12 31.11 71.97
N GLU A 359 163.65 32.35 72.09
CA GLU A 359 164.42 33.45 72.69
C GLU A 359 164.68 33.21 74.18
N ILE A 360 163.69 32.72 74.93
CA ILE A 360 163.84 32.31 76.33
C ILE A 360 164.81 31.13 76.44
N GLU A 361 164.70 30.11 75.58
CA GLU A 361 165.59 28.95 75.51
C GLU A 361 167.00 29.33 75.04
N ALA A 362 167.15 30.32 74.15
CA ALA A 362 168.44 30.85 73.74
C ALA A 362 169.06 31.70 74.85
N GLN A 363 168.26 32.43 75.63
CA GLN A 363 168.71 33.06 76.88
C GLN A 363 169.11 32.00 77.92
N GLN A 364 168.44 30.84 77.96
CA GLN A 364 168.83 29.69 78.78
C GLN A 364 170.10 28.98 78.26
N ARG A 365 170.29 28.82 76.95
CA ARG A 365 171.54 28.26 76.36
C ARG A 365 172.72 29.22 76.45
N ALA A 366 172.47 30.52 76.37
CA ALA A 366 173.49 31.54 76.63
C ALA A 366 173.92 31.57 78.11
N THR A 367 173.11 31.00 79.01
CA THR A 367 173.51 30.73 80.39
C THR A 367 174.15 29.34 80.57
N GLU A 368 173.94 28.38 79.67
CA GLU A 368 174.62 27.06 79.65
C GLU A 368 175.99 27.02 78.95
N ASN A 369 176.35 28.00 78.13
CA ASN A 369 177.66 28.05 77.47
C ASN A 369 178.40 29.34 77.78
N SER A 370 179.53 29.22 78.47
CA SER A 370 180.74 29.86 77.99
C SER A 370 181.79 28.77 77.81
N PHE A 371 181.96 28.26 76.56
CA PHE A 371 182.99 27.28 76.10
C PHE A 371 182.86 25.84 76.69
N PRO A 372 183.57 24.75 76.28
CA PRO A 372 184.13 24.22 75.01
C PRO A 372 183.88 22.68 74.69
N LYS A 373 184.07 22.31 73.40
CA LYS A 373 184.66 21.11 72.71
C LYS A 373 184.42 19.62 73.09
N TYR A 374 184.12 18.82 72.05
CA TYR A 374 185.05 17.85 71.41
C TYR A 374 184.85 17.82 69.90
#